data_AF-A0A1Q7LHK4-F1
#
_entry.id   AF-A0A1Q7LHK4-F1
#
_cell.length_a   1.000
_cell.length_b   1.000
_cell.length_c   1.000
_cell.angle_alpha   90.00
_cell.angle_beta   90.00
_cell.angle_gamma   90.00
#
_symmetry.space_group_name_H-M   'P 1'
#
loop_
_entity.id
_entity.type
_entity.pdbx_description
1 polymer ?
#
loop_
_entity_poly.entity_id
_entity_poly.type
_entity_poly.pdbx_seq_one_letter_code
_entity_poly.pdbx_strand_id
1 'polypeptide(L)'
;MRTTFLLLLLAPAGAVAQEASPYVPLSWWGTPFVEHLIARGRLADPTPLTRPFRAADLLRALDAVDSTAVTSAEWAVVRRMRADLTRTERGPAARIDAHAGVAASSHARRDPLREAGPGHATFSGGAALTLYFGPAVIVTHPYFDTRLKWDPDWYGKKDRIVAGKASEAYISAQFRFAELFFGILDRNWGPSPVQGLLLSDSPYGPDHLSISIGTGGLRLDGFATQLNSLTDTAGLVHNRYMILHRLWVRPPGRWTFDLWEGSVLSGVGRQLEPWYLNLVNVGYITQVNTGTNVNSFLGFDVQRKAALTVFAQGMLDDIQIDRKTAADQKPSSYGLTLGAQGTLPRFSAAWTFFYTRVTNLTYRNEDNFQTPIYFGLGTGRNFSDYDQATLRASFTAPPSPSILLMPEVTLLRQGEGDLHLPHPPVSAYPSMPTIFSGVVTRTLRLALAGRVARGRWTVSGDGGVHLISNAGHVTGASKTRWVGSVQLEWRTKKEGRIP
;
A
#
# COMPACT_ATOMS: atom_id res chain seq x y z
N MET A 1 -3.69 10.73 43.63
CA MET A 1 -4.48 9.56 43.19
C MET A 1 -3.69 8.85 42.10
N ARG A 2 -3.28 7.62 42.38
CA ARG A 2 -2.42 6.80 41.52
C ARG A 2 -3.30 6.16 40.44
N THR A 3 -3.10 6.56 39.19
CA THR A 3 -3.74 5.98 38.01
C THR A 3 -3.06 4.66 37.67
N THR A 4 -3.47 3.60 38.37
CA THR A 4 -3.24 2.21 37.97
C THR A 4 -4.31 1.86 36.95
N PHE A 5 -4.12 2.24 35.69
CA PHE A 5 -4.97 1.82 34.56
C PHE A 5 -4.12 1.01 33.59
N LEU A 6 -3.73 -0.20 34.01
CA LEU A 6 -3.21 -1.25 33.12
C LEU A 6 -3.29 -2.61 33.83
N LEU A 7 -4.47 -2.94 34.35
CA LEU A 7 -4.76 -4.29 34.78
C LEU A 7 -5.61 -4.98 33.71
N LEU A 8 -5.03 -6.03 33.14
CA LEU A 8 -5.71 -7.28 32.85
C LEU A 8 -6.98 -7.18 32.01
N LEU A 9 -6.80 -6.95 30.70
CA LEU A 9 -7.61 -7.69 29.74
C LEU A 9 -6.81 -8.91 29.28
N LEU A 10 -6.98 -9.97 30.07
CA LEU A 10 -6.91 -11.37 29.63
C LEU A 10 -5.52 -11.89 29.26
N ALA A 11 -4.68 -12.12 30.27
CA ALA A 11 -3.74 -13.22 30.21
C ALA A 11 -4.54 -14.54 30.31
N PRO A 12 -4.60 -15.39 29.28
CA PRO A 12 -4.80 -16.79 29.57
C PRO A 12 -3.46 -17.28 30.10
N ALA A 13 -3.39 -17.65 31.38
CA ALA A 13 -2.29 -18.44 31.95
C ALA A 13 -2.18 -19.87 31.33
N GLY A 14 -2.68 -20.03 30.11
CA GLY A 14 -2.63 -21.19 29.23
C GLY A 14 -2.70 -20.78 27.75
N ALA A 15 -2.33 -19.54 27.40
CA ALA A 15 -2.14 -19.16 26.01
C ALA A 15 -0.98 -20.00 25.46
N VAL A 16 -1.33 -21.02 24.67
CA VAL A 16 -0.39 -21.77 23.85
C VAL A 16 0.57 -20.74 23.23
N ALA A 17 1.86 -20.87 23.54
CA ALA A 17 2.90 -19.90 23.22
C ALA A 17 2.88 -19.56 21.72
N GLN A 18 2.14 -18.52 21.35
CA GLN A 18 2.14 -18.01 20.00
C GLN A 18 3.38 -17.15 19.87
N GLU A 19 4.33 -17.62 19.09
CA GLU A 19 5.47 -16.79 18.72
C GLU A 19 4.99 -15.72 17.74
N ALA A 20 5.18 -14.46 18.11
CA ALA A 20 4.93 -13.33 17.23
C ALA A 20 5.83 -13.42 16.00
N SER A 21 5.31 -12.90 14.89
CA SER A 21 6.00 -12.94 13.61
C SER A 21 6.03 -11.55 12.99
N PRO A 22 7.19 -11.10 12.48
CA PRO A 22 7.29 -9.81 11.82
C PRO A 22 6.47 -9.81 10.52
N TYR A 23 6.14 -8.61 10.07
CA TYR A 23 5.69 -8.38 8.70
C TYR A 23 6.85 -8.56 7.72
N VAL A 24 6.52 -8.99 6.50
CA VAL A 24 7.43 -9.08 5.36
C VAL A 24 7.28 -7.78 4.56
N PRO A 25 8.31 -6.92 4.48
CA PRO A 25 8.22 -5.64 3.78
C PRO A 25 7.73 -5.78 2.35
N LEU A 26 7.00 -4.78 1.84
CA LEU A 26 6.56 -4.76 0.44
C LEU A 26 7.74 -4.83 -0.55
N SER A 27 8.89 -4.27 -0.16
CA SER A 27 10.14 -4.31 -0.92
C SER A 27 10.88 -5.65 -0.86
N TRP A 28 10.43 -6.61 -0.06
CA TRP A 28 11.08 -7.91 0.05
C TRP A 28 11.19 -8.59 -1.32
N TRP A 29 12.38 -9.13 -1.61
CA TRP A 29 12.73 -9.70 -2.92
C TRP A 29 11.75 -10.76 -3.44
N GLY A 30 11.11 -11.49 -2.53
CA GLY A 30 10.22 -12.59 -2.83
C GLY A 30 8.80 -12.13 -3.16
N THR A 31 8.41 -10.90 -2.80
CA THR A 31 7.04 -10.38 -2.99
C THR A 31 6.53 -10.54 -4.42
N PRO A 32 7.27 -10.19 -5.49
CA PRO A 32 6.81 -10.39 -6.87
C PRO A 32 6.59 -11.86 -7.23
N PHE A 33 7.40 -12.77 -6.68
CA PHE A 33 7.24 -14.21 -6.90
C PHE A 33 6.04 -14.76 -6.14
N VAL A 34 5.80 -14.28 -4.91
CA VAL A 34 4.59 -14.61 -4.13
C VAL A 34 3.34 -14.18 -4.88
N GLU A 35 3.27 -12.93 -5.35
CA GLU A 35 2.13 -12.43 -6.13
C GLU A 35 1.93 -13.23 -7.43
N HIS A 36 3.02 -13.61 -8.11
CA HIS A 36 2.95 -14.50 -9.27
C HIS A 36 2.34 -15.86 -8.91
N LEU A 37 2.81 -16.53 -7.85
CA LEU A 37 2.29 -17.82 -7.41
C LEU A 37 0.83 -17.74 -6.94
N ILE A 38 0.42 -16.63 -6.32
CA ILE A 38 -0.98 -16.35 -5.97
C ILE A 38 -1.82 -16.23 -7.23
N ALA A 39 -1.39 -15.42 -8.20
CA ALA A 39 -2.10 -15.22 -9.46
C ALA A 39 -2.16 -16.50 -10.30
N ARG A 40 -1.15 -17.37 -10.19
CA ARG A 40 -1.12 -18.71 -10.80
C ARG A 40 -2.03 -19.73 -10.09
N GLY A 41 -2.58 -19.39 -8.93
CA GLY A 41 -3.34 -20.32 -8.09
C GLY A 41 -2.48 -21.44 -7.48
N ARG A 42 -1.15 -21.26 -7.42
CA ARG A 42 -0.19 -22.23 -6.83
C ARG A 42 0.10 -21.96 -5.36
N LEU A 43 -0.13 -20.73 -4.90
CA LEU A 43 -0.04 -20.35 -3.50
C LEU A 43 -1.35 -19.72 -3.06
N ALA A 44 -1.89 -20.18 -1.93
CA ALA A 44 -3.05 -19.54 -1.34
C ALA A 44 -2.64 -18.18 -0.74
N ASP A 45 -3.22 -17.07 -1.22
CA ASP A 45 -3.06 -15.77 -0.54
C ASP A 45 -3.47 -15.89 0.95
N PRO A 46 -2.54 -15.69 1.89
CA PRO A 46 -2.81 -15.81 3.32
C PRO A 46 -3.62 -14.62 3.84
N THR A 47 -3.49 -13.44 3.23
CA THR A 47 -4.15 -12.20 3.67
C THR A 47 -4.74 -11.45 2.47
N PRO A 48 -5.78 -12.00 1.80
CA PRO A 48 -6.43 -11.30 0.69
C PRO A 48 -6.87 -9.90 1.11
N LEU A 49 -6.79 -8.95 0.17
CA LEU A 49 -7.15 -7.54 0.36
C LEU A 49 -6.29 -6.77 1.38
N THR A 50 -5.17 -7.35 1.84
CA THR A 50 -4.24 -6.70 2.77
C THR A 50 -2.80 -7.01 2.39
N ARG A 51 -1.96 -5.99 2.37
CA ARG A 51 -0.50 -6.11 2.41
C ARG A 51 0.07 -5.18 3.48
N PRO A 52 1.26 -5.47 4.04
CA PRO A 52 2.15 -6.62 3.78
C PRO A 52 1.67 -7.93 4.40
N PHE A 53 2.37 -9.02 4.09
CA PHE A 53 2.14 -10.32 4.72
C PHE A 53 2.80 -10.40 6.10
N ARG A 54 2.23 -11.18 7.02
CA ARG A 54 2.97 -11.67 8.19
C ARG A 54 3.85 -12.85 7.78
N ALA A 55 5.11 -12.89 8.21
CA ALA A 55 6.07 -13.90 7.77
C ALA A 55 5.61 -15.34 8.06
N ALA A 56 5.03 -15.58 9.25
CA ALA A 56 4.50 -16.89 9.62
C ALA A 56 3.32 -17.33 8.75
N ASP A 57 2.44 -16.40 8.37
CA ASP A 57 1.27 -16.72 7.55
C ASP A 57 1.69 -17.03 6.10
N LEU A 58 2.65 -16.28 5.58
CA LEU A 58 3.26 -16.54 4.28
C LEU A 58 4.04 -17.85 4.28
N LEU A 59 4.80 -18.15 5.35
CA LEU A 59 5.55 -19.41 5.46
C LEU A 59 4.60 -20.61 5.46
N ARG A 60 3.48 -20.56 6.20
CA ARG A 60 2.46 -21.62 6.17
C ARG A 60 1.86 -21.80 4.77
N ALA A 61 1.60 -20.69 4.05
CA ALA A 61 1.12 -20.76 2.67
C ALA A 61 2.17 -21.37 1.71
N LEU A 62 3.45 -21.08 1.91
CA LEU A 62 4.57 -21.64 1.15
C LEU A 62 4.80 -23.13 1.46
N ASP A 63 4.65 -23.54 2.72
CA ASP A 63 4.74 -24.94 3.15
C ASP A 63 3.63 -25.81 2.56
N ALA A 64 2.46 -25.22 2.30
CA ALA A 64 1.31 -25.88 1.68
C ALA A 64 1.38 -25.96 0.13
N VAL A 65 2.41 -25.41 -0.51
CA VAL A 65 2.57 -25.49 -1.97
C VAL A 65 2.88 -26.93 -2.38
N ASP A 66 2.04 -27.49 -3.25
CA ASP A 66 2.25 -28.81 -3.84
C ASP A 66 3.39 -28.77 -4.88
N SER A 67 4.50 -29.46 -4.58
CA SER A 67 5.67 -29.53 -5.44
C SER A 67 5.42 -30.20 -6.79
N THR A 68 4.34 -31.00 -6.92
CA THR A 68 3.95 -31.65 -8.18
C THR A 68 3.11 -30.74 -9.08
N ALA A 69 2.51 -29.70 -8.50
CA ALA A 69 1.65 -28.75 -9.21
C ALA A 69 2.40 -27.51 -9.73
N VAL A 70 3.67 -27.33 -9.33
CA VAL A 70 4.53 -26.21 -9.74
C VAL A 70 5.64 -26.68 -10.66
N THR A 71 6.15 -25.77 -11.49
CA THR A 71 7.36 -25.99 -12.29
C THR A 71 8.59 -26.12 -11.38
N SER A 72 9.66 -26.72 -11.91
CA SER A 72 10.97 -26.76 -11.22
C SER A 72 11.49 -25.35 -10.89
N ALA A 73 11.15 -24.37 -11.73
CA ALA A 73 11.45 -22.96 -11.54
C ALA A 73 10.75 -22.39 -10.30
N GLU A 74 9.43 -22.44 -10.31
CA GLU A 74 8.59 -22.02 -9.19
C GLU A 74 9.01 -22.72 -7.88
N TRP A 75 9.24 -24.03 -7.90
CA TRP A 75 9.62 -24.79 -6.70
C TRP A 75 10.96 -24.36 -6.11
N ALA A 76 11.95 -24.06 -6.95
CA ALA A 76 13.24 -23.57 -6.48
C ALA A 76 13.12 -22.19 -5.81
N VAL A 77 12.25 -21.30 -6.32
CA VAL A 77 11.97 -20.02 -5.66
C VAL A 77 11.22 -20.23 -4.35
N VAL A 78 10.20 -21.11 -4.33
CA VAL A 78 9.46 -21.48 -3.10
C VAL A 78 10.43 -21.97 -2.01
N ARG A 79 11.33 -22.90 -2.32
CA ARG A 79 12.33 -23.40 -1.35
C ARG A 79 13.23 -22.28 -0.81
N ARG A 80 13.62 -21.32 -1.65
CA ARG A 80 14.45 -20.20 -1.21
C ARG A 80 13.67 -19.20 -0.35
N MET A 81 12.42 -18.91 -0.69
CA MET A 81 11.55 -18.07 0.14
C MET A 81 11.29 -18.72 1.51
N ARG A 82 11.05 -20.03 1.54
CA ARG A 82 10.95 -20.80 2.80
C ARG A 82 12.23 -20.68 3.61
N ALA A 83 13.38 -21.00 3.03
CA ALA A 83 14.67 -20.86 3.71
C ALA A 83 14.97 -19.43 4.20
N ASP A 84 14.48 -18.40 3.49
CA ASP A 84 14.65 -17.00 3.86
C ASP A 84 13.74 -16.59 5.04
N LEU A 85 12.51 -17.09 5.09
CA LEU A 85 11.53 -16.75 6.13
C LEU A 85 11.60 -17.66 7.37
N THR A 86 12.06 -18.91 7.22
CA THR A 86 12.22 -19.84 8.34
C THR A 86 13.20 -19.27 9.36
N ARG A 87 12.73 -19.23 10.60
CA ARG A 87 13.49 -18.89 11.80
C ARG A 87 14.19 -20.13 12.34
N THR A 88 15.47 -20.03 12.71
CA THR A 88 16.26 -21.18 13.17
C THR A 88 16.36 -21.27 14.69
N GLU A 89 16.26 -20.15 15.41
CA GLU A 89 16.31 -20.11 16.87
C GLU A 89 14.91 -20.21 17.48
N ARG A 90 14.80 -20.85 18.64
CA ARG A 90 13.56 -20.89 19.46
C ARG A 90 13.70 -19.98 20.68
N GLY A 91 12.60 -19.45 21.20
CA GLY A 91 12.61 -18.55 22.37
C GLY A 91 13.08 -17.13 22.04
N PRO A 92 13.65 -16.37 23.00
CA PRO A 92 14.20 -15.04 22.73
C PRO A 92 15.34 -15.08 21.71
N ALA A 93 15.19 -14.35 20.61
CA ALA A 93 16.14 -14.37 19.50
C ALA A 93 16.22 -13.02 18.78
N ALA A 94 17.31 -12.80 18.07
CA ALA A 94 17.53 -11.65 17.21
C ALA A 94 17.88 -12.12 15.79
N ARG A 95 17.37 -11.41 14.80
CA ARG A 95 17.70 -11.57 13.38
C ARG A 95 18.15 -10.24 12.82
N ILE A 96 19.25 -10.26 12.08
CA ILE A 96 19.76 -9.11 11.33
C ILE A 96 19.74 -9.44 9.84
N ASP A 97 19.09 -8.61 9.03
CA ASP A 97 19.11 -8.66 7.58
C ASP A 97 19.80 -7.40 7.04
N ALA A 98 20.93 -7.55 6.36
CA ALA A 98 21.67 -6.44 5.78
C ALA A 98 21.58 -6.47 4.26
N HIS A 99 21.47 -5.29 3.64
CA HIS A 99 21.43 -5.15 2.20
C HIS A 99 22.23 -3.93 1.72
N ALA A 100 22.68 -4.00 0.47
CA ALA A 100 23.29 -2.89 -0.26
C ALA A 100 22.87 -2.98 -1.73
N GLY A 101 22.65 -1.84 -2.36
CA GLY A 101 22.18 -1.78 -3.73
C GLY A 101 22.75 -0.62 -4.53
N VAL A 102 22.77 -0.81 -5.84
CA VAL A 102 23.01 0.24 -6.83
C VAL A 102 21.90 0.21 -7.86
N ALA A 103 21.48 1.38 -8.32
CA ALA A 103 20.41 1.50 -9.31
C ALA A 103 20.68 2.65 -10.28
N ALA A 104 20.09 2.56 -11.47
CA ALA A 104 20.03 3.65 -12.43
C ALA A 104 18.60 3.78 -12.96
N SER A 105 18.15 5.01 -13.18
CA SER A 105 16.80 5.32 -13.65
C SER A 105 16.79 6.50 -14.61
N SER A 106 15.85 6.51 -15.55
CA SER A 106 15.59 7.67 -16.41
C SER A 106 14.73 8.76 -15.76
N HIS A 107 14.27 8.52 -14.53
CA HIS A 107 13.28 9.34 -13.81
C HIS A 107 13.47 9.20 -12.30
N ALA A 108 12.95 10.15 -11.52
CA ALA A 108 13.14 10.20 -10.06
C ALA A 108 11.94 9.82 -9.21
N ARG A 109 10.73 10.09 -9.70
CA ARG A 109 9.51 9.61 -9.04
C ARG A 109 9.47 8.08 -9.04
N ARG A 110 8.91 7.46 -7.99
CA ARG A 110 8.70 5.99 -7.91
C ARG A 110 7.73 5.43 -8.95
N ASP A 111 6.70 6.20 -9.31
CA ASP A 111 5.70 5.82 -10.32
C ASP A 111 6.23 6.11 -11.75
N PRO A 112 6.58 5.07 -12.54
CA PRO A 112 7.09 5.25 -13.89
C PRO A 112 5.99 5.61 -14.91
N LEU A 113 4.70 5.56 -14.54
CA LEU A 113 3.59 5.93 -15.42
C LEU A 113 3.35 7.45 -15.43
N ARG A 114 3.69 8.12 -14.32
CA ARG A 114 3.66 9.58 -14.16
C ARG A 114 5.04 10.08 -13.75
N GLU A 115 6.05 9.69 -14.50
CA GLU A 115 7.43 9.92 -14.12
C GLU A 115 7.75 11.43 -14.05
N ALA A 116 8.73 11.78 -13.21
CA ALA A 116 9.16 13.15 -13.00
C ALA A 116 10.61 13.18 -12.52
N GLY A 117 11.28 14.32 -12.70
CA GLY A 117 12.69 14.52 -12.34
C GLY A 117 13.69 13.92 -13.34
N PRO A 118 14.98 14.25 -13.20
CA PRO A 118 16.03 13.81 -14.11
C PRO A 118 16.40 12.34 -13.89
N GLY A 119 17.00 11.71 -14.91
CA GLY A 119 17.65 10.42 -14.76
C GLY A 119 18.90 10.51 -13.88
N HIS A 120 19.21 9.43 -13.15
CA HIS A 120 20.31 9.40 -12.19
C HIS A 120 20.73 7.96 -11.87
N ALA A 121 21.97 7.83 -11.39
CA ALA A 121 22.46 6.64 -10.70
C ALA A 121 22.40 6.86 -9.18
N THR A 122 22.07 5.81 -8.44
CA THR A 122 21.87 5.84 -7.00
C THR A 122 22.47 4.61 -6.34
N PHE A 123 22.72 4.73 -5.05
CA PHE A 123 23.11 3.62 -4.21
C PHE A 123 22.32 3.67 -2.90
N SER A 124 22.13 2.50 -2.31
CA SER A 124 21.37 2.31 -1.09
C SER A 124 22.01 1.25 -0.21
N GLY A 125 21.64 1.26 1.06
CA GLY A 125 22.00 0.21 2.00
C GLY A 125 21.26 0.35 3.31
N GLY A 126 21.14 -0.75 4.03
CA GLY A 126 20.42 -0.78 5.29
C GLY A 126 20.61 -2.08 6.05
N ALA A 127 20.18 -2.07 7.30
CA ALA A 127 20.18 -3.25 8.16
C ALA A 127 18.90 -3.29 8.98
N ALA A 128 18.10 -4.34 8.79
CA ALA A 128 16.94 -4.63 9.61
C ALA A 128 17.37 -5.46 10.83
N LEU A 129 16.99 -5.03 12.03
CA LEU A 129 17.06 -5.81 13.25
C LEU A 129 15.63 -6.22 13.64
N THR A 130 15.42 -7.52 13.80
CA THR A 130 14.19 -8.09 14.37
C THR A 130 14.52 -8.77 15.68
N LEU A 131 13.81 -8.41 16.75
CA LEU A 131 13.89 -9.06 18.06
C LEU A 131 12.60 -9.81 18.34
N TYR A 132 12.72 -11.06 18.75
CA TYR A 132 11.60 -11.96 19.05
C TYR A 132 11.52 -12.18 20.56
N PHE A 133 10.35 -11.94 21.16
CA PHE A 133 10.09 -12.09 22.59
C PHE A 133 8.73 -12.76 22.82
N GLY A 134 8.62 -14.06 22.50
CA GLY A 134 7.37 -14.80 22.66
C GLY A 134 6.23 -14.14 21.87
N PRO A 135 5.19 -13.58 22.52
CA PRO A 135 4.08 -12.91 21.85
C PRO A 135 4.41 -11.50 21.33
N ALA A 136 5.64 -11.01 21.47
CA ALA A 136 6.03 -9.69 20.96
C ALA A 136 7.18 -9.79 19.94
N VAL A 137 7.13 -8.92 18.93
CA VAL A 137 8.22 -8.69 17.99
C VAL A 137 8.53 -7.20 17.91
N ILE A 138 9.82 -6.87 17.86
CA ILE A 138 10.32 -5.52 17.65
C ILE A 138 11.12 -5.53 16.35
N VAL A 139 10.84 -4.60 15.46
CA VAL A 139 11.56 -4.44 14.19
C VAL A 139 12.07 -3.03 14.08
N THR A 140 13.29 -2.86 13.58
CA THR A 140 13.79 -1.57 13.10
C THR A 140 14.66 -1.81 11.87
N HIS A 141 14.42 -1.04 10.82
CA HIS A 141 15.11 -1.16 9.55
C HIS A 141 15.52 0.22 9.04
N PRO A 142 16.53 0.85 9.67
CA PRO A 142 17.16 2.04 9.10
C PRO A 142 17.82 1.69 7.76
N TYR A 143 17.55 2.50 6.75
CA TYR A 143 18.25 2.45 5.49
C TYR A 143 18.55 3.85 4.97
N PHE A 144 19.51 3.91 4.06
CA PHE A 144 19.79 5.07 3.26
C PHE A 144 19.63 4.76 1.78
N ASP A 145 19.21 5.77 1.02
CA ASP A 145 19.00 5.68 -0.43
C ASP A 145 19.16 7.06 -1.04
N THR A 146 20.17 7.22 -1.91
CA THR A 146 20.41 8.50 -2.57
C THR A 146 19.32 8.89 -3.56
N ARG A 147 18.44 7.97 -3.97
CA ARG A 147 17.29 8.23 -4.84
C ARG A 147 16.32 9.23 -4.22
N LEU A 148 16.15 9.18 -2.89
CA LEU A 148 15.23 10.05 -2.15
C LEU A 148 15.53 11.54 -2.35
N LYS A 149 16.78 11.91 -2.66
CA LYS A 149 17.16 13.29 -2.96
C LYS A 149 16.56 13.80 -4.28
N TRP A 150 16.37 12.91 -5.23
CA TRP A 150 15.87 13.23 -6.56
C TRP A 150 14.35 13.08 -6.65
N ASP A 151 13.78 12.18 -5.84
CA ASP A 151 12.37 11.88 -5.85
C ASP A 151 11.54 13.13 -5.50
N PRO A 152 10.72 13.67 -6.42
CA PRO A 152 9.88 14.83 -6.12
C PRO A 152 8.89 14.54 -5.00
N ASP A 153 8.49 13.28 -4.84
CA ASP A 153 7.51 12.84 -3.85
C ASP A 153 8.15 12.62 -2.47
N TRP A 154 9.49 12.68 -2.35
CA TRP A 154 10.14 12.60 -1.03
C TRP A 154 10.04 13.92 -0.27
N TYR A 155 9.45 13.88 0.92
CA TYR A 155 9.25 15.05 1.79
C TYR A 155 10.41 15.32 2.76
N GLY A 156 11.31 14.35 2.93
CA GLY A 156 12.46 14.51 3.83
C GLY A 156 13.52 15.46 3.26
N LYS A 157 14.52 15.77 4.09
CA LYS A 157 15.65 16.64 3.71
C LYS A 157 16.41 16.10 2.49
N LYS A 158 16.69 16.99 1.52
CA LYS A 158 17.40 16.68 0.26
C LYS A 158 18.79 17.33 0.17
N ASP A 159 19.15 18.17 1.14
CA ASP A 159 20.41 18.94 1.21
C ASP A 159 21.63 18.11 1.65
N ARG A 160 21.46 16.83 1.98
CA ARG A 160 22.53 15.95 2.48
C ARG A 160 23.08 15.04 1.40
N ILE A 161 24.33 14.57 1.57
CA ILE A 161 24.95 13.61 0.64
C ILE A 161 24.11 12.33 0.54
N VAL A 162 23.57 11.90 1.68
CA VAL A 162 22.74 10.72 1.84
C VAL A 162 21.42 11.12 2.50
N ALA A 163 20.30 10.63 1.97
CA ALA A 163 18.99 10.66 2.61
C ALA A 163 18.63 9.25 3.10
N GLY A 164 17.92 9.16 4.22
CA GLY A 164 17.55 7.88 4.81
C GLY A 164 16.30 7.99 5.64
N LYS A 165 15.70 6.83 5.91
CA LYS A 165 14.56 6.66 6.80
C LYS A 165 14.58 5.26 7.39
N ALA A 166 13.74 4.99 8.38
CA ALA A 166 13.36 3.62 8.66
C ALA A 166 12.37 3.15 7.58
N SER A 167 12.65 2.07 6.86
CA SER A 167 11.65 1.48 5.95
C SER A 167 10.50 0.84 6.73
N GLU A 168 10.82 0.31 7.90
CA GLU A 168 9.90 -0.18 8.91
C GLU A 168 10.57 -0.02 10.28
N ALA A 169 9.79 0.34 11.29
CA ALA A 169 10.23 0.37 12.68
C ALA A 169 8.99 0.30 13.58
N TYR A 170 8.80 -0.81 14.28
CA TYR A 170 7.58 -1.05 15.03
C TYR A 170 7.75 -2.05 16.15
N ILE A 171 6.76 -2.05 17.03
CA ILE A 171 6.50 -3.11 18.00
C ILE A 171 5.14 -3.71 17.66
N SER A 172 5.05 -5.04 17.64
CA SER A 172 3.78 -5.77 17.47
C SER A 172 3.66 -6.82 18.56
N ALA A 173 2.57 -6.75 19.34
CA ALA A 173 2.16 -7.77 20.30
C ALA A 173 1.02 -8.59 19.69
N GLN A 174 1.23 -9.90 19.56
CA GLN A 174 0.37 -10.81 18.82
C GLN A 174 -0.15 -11.92 19.73
N PHE A 175 -1.45 -12.02 19.78
CA PHE A 175 -2.20 -13.02 20.53
C PHE A 175 -3.09 -13.81 19.56
N ARG A 176 -3.73 -14.87 20.08
CA ARG A 176 -4.57 -15.77 19.28
C ARG A 176 -5.63 -15.05 18.45
N PHE A 177 -6.25 -14.02 19.03
CA PHE A 177 -7.37 -13.29 18.43
C PHE A 177 -7.15 -11.79 18.35
N ALA A 178 -5.97 -11.30 18.71
CA ALA A 178 -5.71 -9.87 18.79
C ALA A 178 -4.28 -9.55 18.37
N GLU A 179 -4.09 -8.41 17.73
CA GLU A 179 -2.80 -7.78 17.51
C GLU A 179 -2.87 -6.32 17.93
N LEU A 180 -1.84 -5.86 18.65
CA LEU A 180 -1.57 -4.45 18.88
C LEU A 180 -0.26 -4.10 18.17
N PHE A 181 -0.29 -3.07 17.34
CA PHE A 181 0.84 -2.61 16.53
C PHE A 181 1.06 -1.12 16.77
N PHE A 182 2.33 -0.70 16.94
CA PHE A 182 2.72 0.71 16.94
C PHE A 182 4.03 0.91 16.18
N GLY A 183 4.03 1.85 15.24
CA GLY A 183 5.23 2.30 14.51
C GLY A 183 4.96 2.51 13.03
N ILE A 184 6.03 2.46 12.22
CA ILE A 184 6.00 2.67 10.78
C ILE A 184 6.07 1.34 10.03
N LEU A 185 5.14 1.17 9.08
CA LEU A 185 5.09 0.06 8.14
C LEU A 185 4.24 0.51 6.94
N ASP A 186 4.77 0.38 5.72
CA ASP A 186 3.97 0.60 4.50
C ASP A 186 2.83 -0.43 4.45
N ARG A 187 1.59 0.02 4.28
CA ARG A 187 0.38 -0.83 4.25
C ARG A 187 -0.40 -0.62 2.97
N ASN A 188 -1.15 -1.63 2.55
CA ASN A 188 -2.11 -1.51 1.45
C ASN A 188 -3.42 -2.19 1.83
N TRP A 189 -4.51 -1.43 1.84
CA TRP A 189 -5.87 -1.96 2.02
C TRP A 189 -6.60 -1.94 0.67
N GLY A 190 -6.95 -3.13 0.19
CA GLY A 190 -7.54 -3.34 -1.12
C GLY A 190 -6.86 -4.48 -1.90
N PRO A 191 -7.31 -4.74 -3.14
CA PRO A 191 -6.79 -5.80 -3.98
C PRO A 191 -5.27 -5.73 -4.17
N SER A 192 -4.55 -6.83 -3.92
CA SER A 192 -3.07 -6.83 -3.92
C SER A 192 -2.38 -6.32 -5.19
N PRO A 193 -2.93 -6.47 -6.42
CA PRO A 193 -2.22 -6.01 -7.62
C PRO A 193 -2.21 -4.49 -7.77
N VAL A 194 -2.95 -3.75 -6.94
CA VAL A 194 -3.20 -2.33 -7.11
C VAL A 194 -3.13 -1.62 -5.75
N GLN A 195 -2.71 -0.35 -5.75
CA GLN A 195 -2.75 0.48 -4.54
C GLN A 195 -4.18 0.66 -4.03
N GLY A 196 -4.35 0.70 -2.72
CA GLY A 196 -5.63 0.98 -2.06
C GLY A 196 -6.15 2.38 -2.39
N LEU A 197 -7.47 2.56 -2.34
CA LEU A 197 -8.10 3.86 -2.57
C LEU A 197 -7.92 4.82 -1.39
N LEU A 198 -7.75 4.37 -0.14
CA LEU A 198 -7.57 5.28 1.00
C LEU A 198 -6.28 5.04 1.80
N LEU A 199 -5.76 3.81 1.81
CA LEU A 199 -4.51 3.44 2.46
C LEU A 199 -3.64 2.57 1.54
N SER A 200 -2.47 3.09 1.18
CA SER A 200 -1.46 2.42 0.36
C SER A 200 -0.03 2.77 0.82
N ASP A 201 0.97 2.28 0.08
CA ASP A 201 2.40 2.58 0.26
C ASP A 201 2.85 3.90 -0.40
N SER A 202 1.89 4.64 -0.97
CA SER A 202 2.06 5.96 -1.58
C SER A 202 2.81 6.95 -0.68
N PRO A 203 2.40 7.23 0.58
CA PRO A 203 2.98 8.30 1.39
C PRO A 203 4.29 7.94 2.13
N TYR A 204 4.99 6.87 1.73
CA TYR A 204 6.15 6.34 2.48
C TYR A 204 5.82 5.87 3.91
N GLY A 205 4.56 5.49 4.17
CA GLY A 205 4.10 4.87 5.41
C GLY A 205 4.15 5.81 6.62
N PRO A 206 3.03 6.25 7.19
CA PRO A 206 3.07 7.04 8.41
C PRO A 206 3.25 6.14 9.65
N ASP A 207 3.78 6.71 10.73
CA ASP A 207 3.75 6.10 12.06
C ASP A 207 2.30 5.99 12.54
N HIS A 208 1.87 4.79 12.91
CA HIS A 208 0.48 4.54 13.27
C HIS A 208 0.34 3.56 14.42
N LEU A 209 -0.76 3.72 15.13
CA LEU A 209 -1.31 2.72 16.03
C LEU A 209 -2.29 1.86 15.22
N SER A 210 -2.23 0.54 15.37
CA SER A 210 -3.22 -0.35 14.79
C SER A 210 -3.60 -1.46 15.76
N ILE A 211 -4.88 -1.82 15.73
CA ILE A 211 -5.45 -2.92 16.49
C ILE A 211 -6.17 -3.84 15.51
N SER A 212 -5.94 -5.14 15.59
CA SER A 212 -6.72 -6.13 14.87
C SER A 212 -7.34 -7.11 15.86
N ILE A 213 -8.63 -7.38 15.76
CA ILE A 213 -9.37 -8.30 16.65
C ILE A 213 -10.17 -9.28 15.80
N GLY A 214 -9.95 -10.58 15.96
CA GLY A 214 -10.76 -11.62 15.31
C GLY A 214 -9.98 -12.88 14.95
N THR A 215 -10.47 -13.57 13.92
CA THR A 215 -9.96 -14.86 13.45
C THR A 215 -9.61 -14.78 11.96
N GLY A 216 -9.17 -15.91 11.39
CA GLY A 216 -8.94 -16.01 9.93
C GLY A 216 -10.21 -15.97 9.07
N GLY A 217 -11.42 -15.92 9.64
CA GLY A 217 -12.68 -15.79 8.90
C GLY A 217 -13.46 -14.48 9.14
N LEU A 218 -13.17 -13.77 10.22
CA LEU A 218 -13.85 -12.52 10.60
C LEU A 218 -12.89 -11.69 11.45
N ARG A 219 -12.63 -10.44 11.07
CA ARG A 219 -11.69 -9.56 11.76
C ARG A 219 -12.14 -8.10 11.70
N LEU A 220 -11.99 -7.39 12.82
CA LEU A 220 -12.08 -5.94 12.90
C LEU A 220 -10.67 -5.36 12.96
N ASP A 221 -10.36 -4.42 12.08
CA ASP A 221 -9.10 -3.69 12.05
C ASP A 221 -9.35 -2.20 12.34
N GLY A 222 -8.52 -1.62 13.20
CA GLY A 222 -8.44 -0.19 13.47
C GLY A 222 -7.06 0.34 13.14
N PHE A 223 -7.00 1.55 12.60
CA PHE A 223 -5.77 2.23 12.22
C PHE A 223 -5.90 3.70 12.59
N ALA A 224 -4.92 4.24 13.29
CA ALA A 224 -4.88 5.65 13.69
C ALA A 224 -3.49 6.23 13.47
N THR A 225 -3.42 7.34 12.76
CA THR A 225 -2.17 8.06 12.50
C THR A 225 -2.36 9.56 12.68
N GLN A 226 -1.29 10.24 13.08
CA GLN A 226 -1.18 11.68 12.92
C GLN A 226 -0.69 11.95 11.49
N LEU A 227 -1.32 12.90 10.80
CA LEU A 227 -0.82 13.44 9.53
C LEU A 227 0.07 14.66 9.81
N ASN A 228 0.82 15.12 8.80
CA ASN A 228 1.58 16.35 8.94
C ASN A 228 0.65 17.54 9.22
N SER A 229 1.04 18.39 10.16
CA SER A 229 0.35 19.65 10.40
C SER A 229 0.46 20.56 9.18
N LEU A 230 -0.55 21.42 9.01
CA LEU A 230 -0.60 22.44 7.98
C LEU A 230 -0.78 23.81 8.64
N THR A 231 -0.36 24.86 7.94
CA THR A 231 -0.46 26.24 8.45
C THR A 231 -1.37 27.04 7.53
N ASP A 232 -2.31 27.77 8.12
CA ASP A 232 -3.21 28.65 7.36
C ASP A 232 -2.52 29.98 6.98
N THR A 233 -3.25 30.84 6.28
CA THR A 233 -2.76 32.16 5.86
C THR A 233 -2.53 33.13 7.02
N ALA A 234 -3.12 32.88 8.19
CA ALA A 234 -2.91 33.65 9.42
C ALA A 234 -1.75 33.11 10.27
N GLY A 235 -1.08 32.03 9.85
CA GLY A 235 0.02 31.41 10.57
C GLY A 235 -0.43 30.42 11.66
N LEU A 236 -1.72 30.08 11.75
CA LEU A 236 -2.23 29.12 12.71
C LEU A 236 -1.97 27.69 12.25
N VAL A 237 -1.56 26.84 13.20
CA VAL A 237 -1.22 25.45 12.93
C VAL A 237 -2.44 24.55 13.14
N HIS A 238 -2.81 23.83 12.08
CA HIS A 238 -3.84 22.80 12.09
C HIS A 238 -3.20 21.44 12.38
N ASN A 239 -3.60 20.81 13.48
CA ASN A 239 -3.26 19.42 13.78
C ASN A 239 -4.18 18.51 12.99
N ARG A 240 -3.63 17.45 12.40
CA ARG A 240 -4.35 16.56 11.48
C ARG A 240 -4.19 15.10 11.89
N TYR A 241 -5.30 14.36 11.88
CA TYR A 241 -5.33 12.94 12.23
C TYR A 241 -6.13 12.17 11.17
N MET A 242 -5.77 10.92 10.94
CA MET A 242 -6.50 10.02 10.06
C MET A 242 -6.77 8.71 10.77
N ILE A 243 -8.05 8.33 10.80
CA ILE A 243 -8.55 7.15 11.50
C ILE A 243 -9.31 6.27 10.51
N LEU A 244 -9.07 4.97 10.53
CA LEU A 244 -9.74 3.99 9.69
C LEU A 244 -10.23 2.81 10.52
N HIS A 245 -11.40 2.30 10.15
CA HIS A 245 -11.95 1.05 10.67
C HIS A 245 -12.30 0.14 9.51
N ARG A 246 -12.09 -1.18 9.67
CA ARG A 246 -12.41 -2.16 8.65
C ARG A 246 -12.95 -3.45 9.26
N LEU A 247 -14.10 -3.90 8.76
CA LEU A 247 -14.63 -5.23 8.96
C LEU A 247 -14.22 -6.11 7.78
N TRP A 248 -13.36 -7.08 8.04
CA TRP A 248 -12.88 -8.08 7.09
C TRP A 248 -13.58 -9.41 7.32
N VAL A 249 -14.15 -10.00 6.27
CA VAL A 249 -14.94 -11.23 6.33
C VAL A 249 -14.49 -12.19 5.23
N ARG A 250 -14.06 -13.38 5.65
CA ARG A 250 -13.67 -14.48 4.77
C ARG A 250 -14.42 -15.74 5.15
N PRO A 251 -15.65 -15.93 4.63
CA PRO A 251 -16.37 -17.17 4.85
C PRO A 251 -15.59 -18.36 4.22
N PRO A 252 -15.84 -19.59 4.68
CA PRO A 252 -15.30 -20.78 4.01
C PRO A 252 -15.58 -20.74 2.51
N GLY A 253 -14.56 -21.06 1.71
CA GLY A 253 -14.67 -21.08 0.25
C GLY A 253 -13.90 -19.96 -0.43
N ARG A 254 -14.57 -19.26 -1.35
CA ARG A 254 -13.92 -18.49 -2.42
C ARG A 254 -13.98 -16.98 -2.25
N TRP A 255 -14.73 -16.47 -1.27
CA TRP A 255 -15.00 -15.05 -1.15
C TRP A 255 -14.24 -14.42 0.01
N THR A 256 -13.89 -13.15 -0.17
CA THR A 256 -13.39 -12.25 0.88
C THR A 256 -14.01 -10.89 0.64
N PHE A 257 -14.50 -10.26 1.71
CA PHE A 257 -15.19 -8.98 1.69
C PHE A 257 -14.62 -8.10 2.80
N ASP A 258 -14.39 -6.83 2.47
CA ASP A 258 -14.07 -5.81 3.45
C ASP A 258 -15.09 -4.69 3.34
N LEU A 259 -15.59 -4.21 4.47
CA LEU A 259 -16.30 -2.94 4.58
C LEU A 259 -15.45 -2.04 5.48
N TRP A 260 -15.18 -0.83 5.05
CA TRP A 260 -14.35 0.09 5.82
C TRP A 260 -14.86 1.51 5.76
N GLU A 261 -14.53 2.26 6.80
CA GLU A 261 -14.73 3.70 6.88
C GLU A 261 -13.42 4.40 7.21
N GLY A 262 -13.34 5.68 6.89
CA GLY A 262 -12.23 6.53 7.26
C GLY A 262 -12.67 7.92 7.63
N SER A 263 -11.89 8.60 8.46
CA SER A 263 -12.10 9.99 8.81
C SER A 263 -10.78 10.74 8.84
N VAL A 264 -10.76 11.95 8.28
CA VAL A 264 -9.67 12.91 8.45
C VAL A 264 -10.16 14.08 9.30
N LEU A 265 -9.47 14.28 10.42
CA LEU A 265 -9.80 15.27 11.43
C LEU A 265 -8.76 16.37 11.37
N SER A 266 -9.19 17.62 11.38
CA SER A 266 -8.30 18.77 11.36
C SER A 266 -8.84 19.96 12.14
N GLY A 267 -7.95 20.78 12.69
CA GLY A 267 -8.30 22.04 13.33
C GLY A 267 -7.16 22.66 14.14
N VAL A 268 -7.27 23.96 14.39
CA VAL A 268 -6.32 24.69 15.26
C VAL A 268 -6.41 24.15 16.68
N GLY A 269 -5.29 23.68 17.21
CA GLY A 269 -5.24 23.07 18.54
C GLY A 269 -6.05 21.77 18.68
N ARG A 270 -6.52 21.19 17.57
CA ARG A 270 -7.31 19.95 17.60
C ARG A 270 -6.47 18.82 18.19
N GLN A 271 -7.12 18.00 19.00
CA GLN A 271 -6.56 16.80 19.59
C GLN A 271 -7.29 15.59 19.03
N LEU A 272 -6.63 14.43 19.07
CA LEU A 272 -7.26 13.17 18.67
C LEU A 272 -8.40 12.83 19.64
N GLU A 273 -9.63 12.75 19.13
CA GLU A 273 -10.80 12.49 19.95
C GLU A 273 -11.06 10.97 20.11
N PRO A 274 -11.16 10.44 21.35
CA PRO A 274 -11.24 8.99 21.60
C PRO A 274 -12.43 8.28 20.96
N TRP A 275 -13.54 8.97 20.72
CA TRP A 275 -14.73 8.35 20.11
C TRP A 275 -14.52 7.93 18.66
N TYR A 276 -13.57 8.56 17.94
CA TYR A 276 -13.18 8.12 16.60
C TYR A 276 -12.26 6.90 16.63
N LEU A 277 -11.60 6.59 17.77
CA LEU A 277 -10.78 5.39 17.94
C LEU A 277 -11.60 4.13 18.29
N ASN A 278 -12.91 4.27 18.46
CA ASN A 278 -13.76 3.17 18.85
C ASN A 278 -14.11 2.29 17.63
N LEU A 279 -13.43 1.16 17.46
CA LEU A 279 -13.62 0.22 16.32
C LEU A 279 -15.04 -0.35 16.21
N VAL A 280 -15.86 -0.29 17.26
CA VAL A 280 -17.26 -0.77 17.24
C VAL A 280 -18.27 0.36 17.05
N ASN A 281 -17.78 1.57 16.79
CA ASN A 281 -18.60 2.72 16.43
C ASN A 281 -18.45 3.03 14.93
N VAL A 282 -19.39 3.81 14.39
CA VAL A 282 -19.33 4.30 13.01
C VAL A 282 -18.98 5.79 13.06
N GLY A 283 -17.85 6.16 12.44
CA GLY A 283 -17.30 7.51 12.42
C GLY A 283 -18.28 8.55 11.90
N TYR A 284 -19.05 8.23 10.84
CA TYR A 284 -20.07 9.13 10.31
C TYR A 284 -21.22 9.40 11.30
N ILE A 285 -21.70 8.36 12.00
CA ILE A 285 -22.74 8.54 13.04
C ILE A 285 -22.19 9.39 14.18
N THR A 286 -20.93 9.17 14.54
CA THR A 286 -20.24 9.94 15.57
C THR A 286 -20.14 11.42 15.19
N GLN A 287 -19.71 11.71 13.96
CA GLN A 287 -19.65 13.06 13.39
C GLN A 287 -20.96 13.82 13.57
N VAL A 288 -22.09 13.19 13.20
CA VAL A 288 -23.42 13.79 13.33
C VAL A 288 -23.78 14.04 14.80
N ASN A 289 -23.52 13.07 15.68
CA ASN A 289 -23.84 13.15 17.10
C ASN A 289 -23.02 14.20 17.86
N THR A 290 -21.75 14.38 17.52
CA THR A 290 -20.85 15.33 18.18
C THR A 290 -20.85 16.70 17.52
N GLY A 291 -21.49 16.86 16.35
CA GLY A 291 -21.48 18.11 15.58
C GLY A 291 -20.08 18.53 15.13
N THR A 292 -19.15 17.58 15.02
CA THR A 292 -17.76 17.85 14.65
C THR A 292 -17.59 17.87 13.14
N ASN A 293 -16.77 18.78 12.61
CA ASN A 293 -16.45 18.77 11.19
C ASN A 293 -15.31 17.78 10.91
N VAL A 294 -15.54 16.78 10.07
CA VAL A 294 -14.53 15.80 9.61
C VAL A 294 -14.83 15.41 8.17
N ASN A 295 -13.79 15.10 7.41
CA ASN A 295 -13.95 14.48 6.11
C ASN A 295 -14.12 12.97 6.28
N SER A 296 -15.24 12.42 5.83
CA SER A 296 -15.63 11.04 6.03
C SER A 296 -15.60 10.25 4.72
N PHE A 297 -15.08 9.04 4.79
CA PHE A 297 -14.94 8.10 3.69
C PHE A 297 -15.68 6.81 4.01
N LEU A 298 -16.27 6.19 3.00
CA LEU A 298 -16.85 4.86 3.11
C LEU A 298 -16.39 4.03 1.91
N GLY A 299 -15.99 2.79 2.14
CA GLY A 299 -15.55 1.93 1.06
C GLY A 299 -15.76 0.46 1.32
N PHE A 300 -15.56 -0.31 0.26
CA PHE A 300 -15.62 -1.76 0.31
C PHE A 300 -14.55 -2.36 -0.58
N ASP A 301 -14.13 -3.56 -0.23
CA ASP A 301 -13.28 -4.42 -1.05
C ASP A 301 -13.94 -5.79 -1.20
N VAL A 302 -13.79 -6.42 -2.36
CA VAL A 302 -14.27 -7.78 -2.57
C VAL A 302 -13.30 -8.55 -3.44
N GLN A 303 -13.10 -9.82 -3.11
CA GLN A 303 -12.36 -10.76 -3.94
C GLN A 303 -13.09 -12.10 -3.99
N ARG A 304 -13.20 -12.66 -5.20
CA ARG A 304 -13.66 -14.03 -5.42
C ARG A 304 -12.56 -14.82 -6.10
N LYS A 305 -12.01 -15.83 -5.42
CA LYS A 305 -11.04 -16.77 -5.99
C LYS A 305 -11.71 -17.89 -6.76
N ALA A 306 -11.34 -18.06 -8.03
CA ALA A 306 -11.69 -19.23 -8.84
C ALA A 306 -10.62 -19.41 -9.92
N ALA A 307 -10.89 -20.22 -10.96
CA ALA A 307 -10.04 -20.27 -12.16
C ALA A 307 -9.81 -18.88 -12.77
N LEU A 308 -10.85 -18.03 -12.69
CA LEU A 308 -10.77 -16.58 -12.85
C LEU A 308 -11.00 -15.96 -11.47
N THR A 309 -9.97 -15.35 -10.90
CA THR A 309 -10.13 -14.54 -9.69
C THR A 309 -10.61 -13.15 -10.10
N VAL A 310 -11.67 -12.66 -9.47
CA VAL A 310 -12.15 -11.27 -9.68
C VAL A 310 -12.03 -10.49 -8.40
N PHE A 311 -11.79 -9.19 -8.53
CA PHE A 311 -11.70 -8.29 -7.38
C PHE A 311 -12.27 -6.92 -7.72
N ALA A 312 -12.73 -6.22 -6.68
CA ALA A 312 -13.16 -4.84 -6.77
C ALA A 312 -12.85 -4.09 -5.47
N GLN A 313 -12.69 -2.78 -5.58
CA GLN A 313 -12.61 -1.85 -4.48
C GLN A 313 -13.39 -0.59 -4.85
N GLY A 314 -14.24 -0.11 -3.95
CA GLY A 314 -14.99 1.14 -4.12
C GLY A 314 -14.78 2.05 -2.92
N MET A 315 -14.77 3.36 -3.17
CA MET A 315 -14.69 4.38 -2.13
C MET A 315 -15.59 5.54 -2.50
N LEU A 316 -16.38 6.00 -1.54
CA LEU A 316 -17.05 7.29 -1.54
C LEU A 316 -16.25 8.23 -0.64
N ASP A 317 -16.06 9.44 -1.14
CA ASP A 317 -15.43 10.56 -0.44
C ASP A 317 -16.46 11.69 -0.37
N ASP A 318 -16.37 12.50 0.67
CA ASP A 318 -17.27 13.63 0.92
C ASP A 318 -18.76 13.29 0.70
N ILE A 319 -19.28 12.45 1.61
CA ILE A 319 -20.61 11.85 1.48
C ILE A 319 -21.70 12.92 1.65
N GLN A 320 -22.21 13.42 0.52
CA GLN A 320 -23.35 14.34 0.44
C GLN A 320 -24.68 13.57 0.37
N ILE A 321 -25.51 13.69 1.41
CA ILE A 321 -26.84 13.02 1.48
C ILE A 321 -27.98 13.97 1.08
N ASP A 322 -27.88 15.25 1.45
CA ASP A 322 -28.89 16.27 1.11
C ASP A 322 -28.78 16.73 -0.35
N ARG A 323 -29.91 17.17 -0.94
CA ARG A 323 -30.05 17.66 -2.33
C ARG A 323 -31.01 18.85 -2.46
N LYS A 324 -30.92 19.81 -1.54
CA LYS A 324 -31.89 20.91 -1.39
C LYS A 324 -31.32 22.27 -1.79
N THR A 325 -30.01 22.47 -1.69
CA THR A 325 -29.34 23.76 -1.87
C THR A 325 -28.33 23.71 -3.01
N ALA A 326 -27.80 24.87 -3.43
CA ALA A 326 -26.73 24.92 -4.42
C ALA A 326 -25.45 24.22 -3.95
N ALA A 327 -25.18 24.23 -2.63
CA ALA A 327 -24.05 23.50 -2.04
C ALA A 327 -24.19 21.97 -2.24
N ASP A 328 -25.41 21.48 -2.42
CA ASP A 328 -25.70 20.07 -2.59
C ASP A 328 -25.54 19.59 -4.06
N GLN A 329 -25.17 20.49 -4.98
CA GLN A 329 -24.93 20.17 -6.40
C GLN A 329 -23.47 19.79 -6.67
N LYS A 330 -22.68 19.51 -5.63
CA LYS A 330 -21.30 19.08 -5.73
C LYS A 330 -21.17 17.83 -6.61
N PRO A 331 -20.22 17.79 -7.57
CA PRO A 331 -19.93 16.59 -8.32
C PRO A 331 -19.52 15.43 -7.40
N SER A 332 -20.00 14.23 -7.72
CA SER A 332 -19.71 13.04 -6.91
C SER A 332 -18.21 12.76 -6.82
N SER A 333 -17.73 12.55 -5.59
CA SER A 333 -16.33 12.22 -5.29
C SER A 333 -16.23 10.74 -4.92
N TYR A 334 -15.59 9.95 -5.77
CA TYR A 334 -15.43 8.52 -5.57
C TYR A 334 -14.17 7.96 -6.22
N GLY A 335 -13.77 6.78 -5.75
CA GLY A 335 -12.77 5.94 -6.40
C GLY A 335 -13.34 4.56 -6.67
N LEU A 336 -12.89 3.93 -7.76
CA LEU A 336 -13.29 2.58 -8.14
C LEU A 336 -12.11 1.83 -8.74
N THR A 337 -11.89 0.60 -8.30
CA THR A 337 -11.01 -0.37 -8.96
C THR A 337 -11.81 -1.65 -9.23
N LEU A 338 -11.74 -2.15 -10.45
CA LEU A 338 -12.28 -3.45 -10.87
C LEU A 338 -11.17 -4.25 -11.53
N GLY A 339 -11.09 -5.55 -11.30
CA GLY A 339 -10.07 -6.36 -11.97
C GLY A 339 -10.30 -7.86 -11.90
N ALA A 340 -9.45 -8.55 -12.64
CA ALA A 340 -9.44 -9.99 -12.72
C ALA A 340 -8.03 -10.54 -12.90
N GLN A 341 -7.80 -11.76 -12.43
CA GLN A 341 -6.57 -12.51 -12.57
C GLN A 341 -6.87 -13.93 -13.03
N GLY A 342 -6.01 -14.48 -13.85
CA GLY A 342 -6.14 -15.87 -14.30
C GLY A 342 -4.82 -16.45 -14.75
N THR A 343 -4.87 -17.72 -15.14
CA THR A 343 -3.70 -18.45 -15.61
C THR A 343 -3.66 -18.55 -17.13
N LEU A 344 -2.46 -18.60 -17.71
CA LEU A 344 -2.22 -19.10 -19.05
C LEU A 344 -1.44 -20.43 -18.92
N PRO A 345 -2.14 -21.59 -18.84
CA PRO A 345 -1.52 -22.87 -18.48
C PRO A 345 -0.37 -23.28 -19.41
N ARG A 346 -0.54 -23.06 -20.73
CA ARG A 346 0.45 -23.39 -21.76
C ARG A 346 1.82 -22.73 -21.55
N PHE A 347 1.85 -21.57 -20.88
CA PHE A 347 3.05 -20.75 -20.72
C PHE A 347 3.55 -20.71 -19.28
N SER A 348 2.96 -21.50 -18.37
CA SER A 348 3.17 -21.35 -16.92
C SER A 348 3.07 -19.90 -16.44
N ALA A 349 2.15 -19.14 -17.05
CA ALA A 349 2.02 -17.71 -16.82
C ALA A 349 0.72 -17.39 -16.07
N ALA A 350 0.69 -16.23 -15.44
CA ALA A 350 -0.52 -15.61 -14.93
C ALA A 350 -0.72 -14.26 -15.61
N TRP A 351 -1.97 -13.83 -15.72
CA TRP A 351 -2.33 -12.50 -16.18
C TRP A 351 -3.16 -11.79 -15.12
N THR A 352 -3.09 -10.47 -15.14
CA THR A 352 -3.89 -9.58 -14.29
C THR A 352 -4.34 -8.40 -15.13
N PHE A 353 -5.64 -8.17 -15.18
CA PHE A 353 -6.25 -6.99 -15.77
C PHE A 353 -6.93 -6.19 -14.66
N PHE A 354 -6.77 -4.87 -14.68
CA PHE A 354 -7.58 -4.01 -13.83
C PHE A 354 -7.87 -2.67 -14.50
N TYR A 355 -8.97 -2.07 -14.07
CA TYR A 355 -9.37 -0.71 -14.35
C TYR A 355 -9.49 0.05 -13.02
N THR A 356 -8.89 1.23 -12.92
CA THR A 356 -9.03 2.14 -11.79
C THR A 356 -9.52 3.49 -12.29
N ARG A 357 -10.45 4.10 -11.56
CA ARG A 357 -10.92 5.47 -11.76
C ARG A 357 -10.88 6.21 -10.43
N VAL A 358 -10.38 7.43 -10.44
CA VAL A 358 -10.47 8.37 -9.33
C VAL A 358 -11.04 9.66 -9.89
N THR A 359 -12.18 10.11 -9.38
CA THR A 359 -12.84 11.33 -9.86
C THR A 359 -12.05 12.59 -9.53
N ASN A 360 -12.41 13.70 -10.16
CA ASN A 360 -11.70 14.97 -10.10
C ASN A 360 -11.61 15.55 -8.68
N LEU A 361 -12.70 15.46 -7.94
CA LEU A 361 -12.80 16.02 -6.58
C LEU A 361 -12.42 15.03 -5.47
N THR A 362 -12.10 13.78 -5.81
CA THR A 362 -11.66 12.81 -4.80
C THR A 362 -10.37 13.28 -4.12
N TYR A 363 -10.33 13.09 -2.81
CA TYR A 363 -9.32 13.54 -1.84
C TYR A 363 -9.32 15.05 -1.56
N ARG A 364 -10.26 15.83 -2.12
CA ARG A 364 -10.42 17.26 -1.86
C ARG A 364 -11.66 17.49 -0.99
N ASN A 365 -11.51 18.32 0.03
CA ASN A 365 -12.58 18.67 0.95
C ASN A 365 -12.72 20.19 1.06
N GLU A 366 -13.93 20.68 1.31
CA GLU A 366 -14.28 22.08 1.55
C GLU A 366 -13.36 22.72 2.58
N ASP A 367 -13.03 21.97 3.64
CA ASP A 367 -11.90 22.25 4.51
C ASP A 367 -10.64 21.59 3.91
N ASN A 368 -9.81 22.39 3.24
CA ASN A 368 -8.56 21.94 2.62
C ASN A 368 -7.58 21.32 3.63
N PHE A 369 -7.78 21.51 4.94
CA PHE A 369 -6.99 20.87 5.98
C PHE A 369 -7.48 19.45 6.34
N GLN A 370 -8.63 19.01 5.85
CA GLN A 370 -9.22 17.67 6.09
C GLN A 370 -9.01 16.70 4.92
N THR A 371 -7.95 16.91 4.14
CA THR A 371 -7.61 16.04 3.00
C THR A 371 -6.80 14.81 3.46
N PRO A 372 -6.96 13.64 2.83
CA PRO A 372 -6.20 12.42 3.14
C PRO A 372 -4.82 12.47 2.44
N ILE A 373 -4.06 13.52 2.77
CA ILE A 373 -2.75 13.83 2.19
C ILE A 373 -1.71 13.91 3.30
N TYR A 374 -0.64 13.14 3.19
CA TYR A 374 0.51 13.13 4.08
C TYR A 374 1.75 13.66 3.35
N PHE A 375 2.25 14.81 3.79
CA PHE A 375 3.38 15.53 3.19
C PHE A 375 3.29 15.72 1.67
N GLY A 376 2.11 16.09 1.17
CA GLY A 376 1.87 16.26 -0.27
C GLY A 376 1.74 14.95 -1.04
N LEU A 377 1.48 13.83 -0.35
CA LEU A 377 1.19 12.55 -0.98
C LEU A 377 -0.16 12.03 -0.54
N GLY A 378 -0.98 11.56 -1.49
CA GLY A 378 -2.24 10.91 -1.16
C GLY A 378 -2.00 9.64 -0.35
N THR A 379 -2.75 9.45 0.75
CA THR A 379 -2.59 8.28 1.63
C THR A 379 -3.03 6.97 0.96
N GLY A 380 -3.96 7.07 0.01
CA GLY A 380 -4.38 6.01 -0.90
C GLY A 380 -3.70 6.16 -2.26
N ARG A 381 -4.39 6.78 -3.23
CA ARG A 381 -3.79 7.12 -4.53
C ARG A 381 -3.15 8.50 -4.49
N ASN A 382 -2.00 8.65 -5.15
CA ASN A 382 -1.29 9.93 -5.22
C ASN A 382 -1.78 10.89 -6.31
N PHE A 383 -2.88 10.56 -6.99
CA PHE A 383 -3.44 11.36 -8.07
C PHE A 383 -4.97 11.26 -8.06
N SER A 384 -5.64 12.29 -8.56
CA SER A 384 -7.08 12.31 -8.84
C SER A 384 -7.32 12.62 -10.32
N ASP A 385 -8.58 12.76 -10.72
CA ASP A 385 -8.97 13.13 -12.09
C ASP A 385 -8.44 12.20 -13.19
N TYR A 386 -8.45 10.90 -12.95
CA TYR A 386 -7.86 9.95 -13.86
C TYR A 386 -8.63 8.64 -13.96
N ASP A 387 -8.40 7.94 -15.08
CA ASP A 387 -8.60 6.51 -15.12
C ASP A 387 -7.47 5.75 -15.80
N GLN A 388 -7.31 4.49 -15.43
CA GLN A 388 -6.22 3.64 -15.84
C GLN A 388 -6.74 2.23 -16.11
N ALA A 389 -6.42 1.67 -17.27
CA ALA A 389 -6.59 0.26 -17.58
C ALA A 389 -5.21 -0.38 -17.76
N THR A 390 -4.92 -1.45 -17.02
CA THR A 390 -3.63 -2.14 -17.07
C THR A 390 -3.85 -3.63 -17.28
N LEU A 391 -3.16 -4.19 -18.27
CA LEU A 391 -3.00 -5.63 -18.46
C LEU A 391 -1.53 -5.99 -18.20
N ARG A 392 -1.31 -6.91 -17.27
CA ARG A 392 0.01 -7.48 -16.95
C ARG A 392 -0.02 -8.97 -17.16
N ALA A 393 1.07 -9.54 -17.62
CA ALA A 393 1.34 -10.96 -17.47
C ALA A 393 2.55 -11.17 -16.55
N SER A 394 2.71 -12.37 -16.03
CA SER A 394 3.89 -12.78 -15.26
C SER A 394 4.21 -14.24 -15.55
N PHE A 395 5.47 -14.56 -15.79
CA PHE A 395 5.91 -15.93 -16.02
C PHE A 395 7.37 -16.12 -15.62
N THR A 396 7.68 -17.33 -15.18
CA THR A 396 9.06 -17.73 -14.95
C THR A 396 9.72 -18.12 -16.27
N ALA A 397 10.84 -17.49 -16.62
CA ALA A 397 11.51 -17.74 -17.90
C ALA A 397 12.65 -18.79 -17.77
N PRO A 398 12.70 -19.83 -18.62
CA PRO A 398 13.87 -20.69 -18.75
C PRO A 398 15.13 -19.88 -19.17
N PRO A 399 16.36 -20.37 -18.91
CA PRO A 399 16.72 -21.65 -18.30
C PRO A 399 16.87 -21.60 -16.76
N SER A 400 16.73 -20.43 -16.14
CA SER A 400 16.99 -20.27 -14.71
C SER A 400 15.69 -20.26 -13.90
N PRO A 401 15.61 -21.02 -12.79
CA PRO A 401 14.42 -21.10 -11.98
C PRO A 401 13.99 -19.78 -11.32
N SER A 402 14.82 -18.74 -11.38
CA SER A 402 14.66 -17.52 -10.58
C SER A 402 14.49 -16.25 -11.40
N ILE A 403 14.15 -16.38 -12.69
CA ILE A 403 13.81 -15.25 -13.57
C ILE A 403 12.30 -15.11 -13.62
N LEU A 404 11.78 -13.95 -13.25
CA LEU A 404 10.39 -13.54 -13.41
C LEU A 404 10.33 -12.41 -14.43
N LEU A 405 9.57 -12.60 -15.50
CA LEU A 405 9.28 -11.56 -16.50
C LEU A 405 7.83 -11.13 -16.39
N MET A 406 7.59 -9.83 -16.53
CA MET A 406 6.30 -9.19 -16.32
C MET A 406 6.04 -8.14 -17.40
N PRO A 407 5.59 -8.52 -18.60
CA PRO A 407 5.16 -7.57 -19.60
C PRO A 407 3.88 -6.85 -19.17
N GLU A 408 3.77 -5.57 -19.53
CA GLU A 408 2.66 -4.70 -19.19
C GLU A 408 2.21 -3.87 -20.40
N VAL A 409 0.89 -3.72 -20.54
CA VAL A 409 0.25 -2.68 -21.34
C VAL A 409 -0.65 -1.86 -20.43
N THR A 410 -0.43 -0.54 -20.38
CA THR A 410 -1.24 0.37 -19.57
C THR A 410 -1.75 1.53 -20.41
N LEU A 411 -3.05 1.78 -20.37
CA LEU A 411 -3.66 3.02 -20.86
C LEU A 411 -4.03 3.88 -19.65
N LEU A 412 -3.48 5.08 -19.58
CA LEU A 412 -3.81 6.10 -18.59
C LEU A 412 -4.45 7.30 -19.28
N ARG A 413 -5.56 7.79 -18.73
CA ARG A 413 -6.13 9.11 -19.06
C ARG A 413 -6.09 9.98 -17.81
N GLN A 414 -5.55 11.17 -17.93
CA GLN A 414 -5.37 12.13 -16.85
C GLN A 414 -5.96 13.47 -17.30
N GLY A 415 -6.93 13.99 -16.55
CA GLY A 415 -7.39 15.38 -16.69
C GLY A 415 -6.49 16.33 -15.91
N GLU A 416 -6.81 17.62 -15.96
CA GLU A 416 -6.04 18.71 -15.33
C GLU A 416 -6.24 18.81 -13.80
N GLY A 417 -7.10 17.97 -13.23
CA GLY A 417 -7.41 17.98 -11.82
C GLY A 417 -6.26 17.45 -10.98
N ASP A 418 -6.10 18.02 -9.80
CA ASP A 418 -5.06 17.66 -8.85
C ASP A 418 -5.62 17.73 -7.43
N LEU A 419 -5.33 16.69 -6.64
CA LEU A 419 -5.73 16.55 -5.25
C LEU A 419 -5.13 17.64 -4.33
N HIS A 420 -4.07 18.32 -4.79
CA HIS A 420 -3.44 19.43 -4.05
C HIS A 420 -4.15 20.78 -4.25
N LEU A 421 -5.06 20.89 -5.23
CA LEU A 421 -5.76 22.14 -5.49
C LEU A 421 -6.84 22.40 -4.44
N PRO A 422 -7.05 23.66 -4.02
CA PRO A 422 -8.15 24.03 -3.13
C PRO A 422 -9.48 23.54 -3.66
N HIS A 423 -10.40 23.13 -2.80
CA HIS A 423 -11.74 22.73 -3.20
C HIS A 423 -12.46 23.87 -3.97
N PRO A 424 -13.17 23.58 -5.09
CA PRO A 424 -13.81 24.63 -5.86
C PRO A 424 -14.95 25.29 -5.06
N PRO A 425 -15.23 26.59 -5.29
CA PRO A 425 -16.37 27.24 -4.69
C PRO A 425 -17.70 26.68 -5.23
N VAL A 426 -18.77 26.79 -4.44
CA VAL A 426 -20.12 26.31 -4.80
C VAL A 426 -20.60 26.84 -6.16
N SER A 427 -20.25 28.07 -6.52
CA SER A 427 -20.60 28.67 -7.81
C SER A 427 -20.02 27.93 -9.02
N ALA A 428 -18.96 27.14 -8.83
CA ALA A 428 -18.32 26.36 -9.89
C ALA A 428 -18.89 24.95 -10.03
N TYR A 429 -19.67 24.46 -9.06
CA TYR A 429 -20.21 23.08 -9.06
C TYR A 429 -20.96 22.70 -10.34
N PRO A 430 -21.86 23.54 -10.91
CA PRO A 430 -22.60 23.17 -12.11
C PRO A 430 -21.72 22.92 -13.35
N SER A 431 -20.54 23.54 -13.40
CA SER A 431 -19.58 23.41 -14.50
C SER A 431 -18.44 22.43 -14.21
N MET A 432 -18.35 21.93 -12.98
CA MET A 432 -17.22 21.10 -12.56
C MET A 432 -17.44 19.64 -13.01
N PRO A 433 -16.57 19.07 -13.85
CA PRO A 433 -16.75 17.70 -14.31
C PRO A 433 -16.49 16.70 -13.19
N THR A 434 -17.25 15.61 -13.19
CA THR A 434 -17.08 14.50 -12.24
C THR A 434 -15.74 13.80 -12.41
N ILE A 435 -15.37 13.47 -13.65
CA ILE A 435 -14.04 12.95 -13.97
C ILE A 435 -13.27 14.06 -14.68
N PHE A 436 -12.70 13.80 -15.85
CA PHE A 436 -11.78 14.67 -16.57
C PHE A 436 -12.13 16.15 -16.58
N SER A 437 -11.34 16.92 -15.83
CA SER A 437 -11.23 18.36 -16.01
C SER A 437 -10.25 18.71 -17.12
N GLY A 438 -10.53 19.81 -17.82
CA GLY A 438 -9.67 20.35 -18.87
C GLY A 438 -9.38 19.37 -20.02
N VAL A 439 -8.19 19.51 -20.61
CA VAL A 439 -7.72 18.68 -21.72
C VAL A 439 -7.13 17.39 -21.19
N VAL A 440 -7.70 16.26 -21.60
CA VAL A 440 -7.21 14.93 -21.18
C VAL A 440 -5.92 14.55 -21.89
N THR A 441 -4.85 14.35 -21.11
CA THR A 441 -3.64 13.64 -21.56
C THR A 441 -3.90 12.14 -21.55
N ARG A 442 -3.54 11.45 -22.64
CA ARG A 442 -3.63 9.98 -22.72
C ARG A 442 -2.25 9.39 -22.93
N THR A 443 -1.88 8.44 -22.09
CA THR A 443 -0.60 7.73 -22.13
C THR A 443 -0.85 6.25 -22.37
N LEU A 444 -0.35 5.71 -23.48
CA LEU A 444 -0.21 4.27 -23.68
C LEU A 444 1.22 3.87 -23.31
N ARG A 445 1.37 3.01 -22.31
CA ARG A 445 2.65 2.44 -21.88
C ARG A 445 2.73 0.99 -22.32
N LEU A 446 3.81 0.66 -23.03
CA LEU A 446 4.21 -0.71 -23.36
C LEU A 446 5.52 -1.00 -22.64
N ALA A 447 5.55 -1.99 -21.75
CA ALA A 447 6.69 -2.20 -20.88
C ALA A 447 6.97 -3.65 -20.55
N LEU A 448 8.18 -3.88 -20.05
CA LEU A 448 8.64 -5.14 -19.51
C LEU A 448 9.36 -4.88 -18.19
N ALA A 449 8.89 -5.53 -17.14
CA ALA A 449 9.64 -5.67 -15.90
C ALA A 449 10.27 -7.06 -15.81
N GLY A 450 11.41 -7.14 -15.14
CA GLY A 450 12.17 -8.37 -14.94
C GLY A 450 12.77 -8.42 -13.55
N ARG A 451 12.81 -9.61 -12.95
CA ARG A 451 13.51 -9.86 -11.70
C ARG A 451 14.25 -11.19 -11.76
N VAL A 452 15.50 -11.18 -11.33
CA VAL A 452 16.35 -12.36 -11.22
C VAL A 452 16.90 -12.42 -9.81
N ALA A 453 16.64 -13.50 -9.08
CA ALA A 453 17.22 -13.70 -7.76
C ALA A 453 18.20 -14.87 -7.81
N ARG A 454 19.47 -14.73 -7.42
CA ARG A 454 20.42 -15.85 -7.31
C ARG A 454 21.33 -15.73 -6.08
N GLY A 455 21.25 -16.68 -5.16
CA GLY A 455 22.05 -16.68 -3.92
C GLY A 455 21.79 -15.46 -3.03
N ARG A 456 22.78 -14.57 -2.92
CA ARG A 456 22.66 -13.29 -2.19
C ARG A 456 22.29 -12.11 -3.07
N TRP A 457 22.23 -12.30 -4.38
CA TRP A 457 22.03 -11.24 -5.34
C TRP A 457 20.61 -11.23 -5.90
N THR A 458 20.11 -10.04 -6.15
CA THR A 458 18.87 -9.78 -6.90
C THR A 458 19.16 -8.71 -7.95
N VAL A 459 18.78 -8.96 -9.19
CA VAL A 459 18.71 -7.96 -10.25
C VAL A 459 17.23 -7.71 -10.53
N SER A 460 16.82 -6.46 -10.64
CA SER A 460 15.49 -6.11 -11.10
C SER A 460 15.53 -4.91 -12.03
N GLY A 461 14.56 -4.84 -12.93
CA GLY A 461 14.39 -3.68 -13.79
C GLY A 461 12.97 -3.58 -14.30
N ASP A 462 12.63 -2.39 -14.75
CA ASP A 462 11.38 -2.04 -15.43
C ASP A 462 11.74 -1.08 -16.56
N GLY A 463 11.21 -1.30 -17.76
CA GLY A 463 11.48 -0.43 -18.89
C GLY A 463 10.36 -0.48 -19.91
N GLY A 464 9.99 0.69 -20.45
CA GLY A 464 8.90 0.77 -21.41
C GLY A 464 8.89 2.07 -22.20
N VAL A 465 8.08 2.07 -23.26
CA VAL A 465 7.82 3.24 -24.09
C VAL A 465 6.44 3.80 -23.73
N HIS A 466 6.39 5.11 -23.53
CA HIS A 466 5.16 5.88 -23.41
C HIS A 466 4.85 6.56 -24.74
N LEU A 467 3.65 6.35 -25.25
CA LEU A 467 3.06 7.10 -26.35
C LEU A 467 2.01 8.03 -25.76
N ILE A 468 2.26 9.34 -25.81
CA ILE A 468 1.48 10.36 -25.10
C ILE A 468 0.79 11.26 -26.13
N SER A 469 -0.51 11.42 -25.98
CA SER A 469 -1.34 12.37 -26.74
C SER A 469 -1.92 13.43 -25.79
N ASN A 470 -2.09 14.63 -26.32
CA ASN A 470 -2.32 15.86 -25.57
C ASN A 470 -1.32 16.04 -24.42
N ALA A 471 -0.04 15.89 -24.72
CA ALA A 471 1.03 15.93 -23.73
C ALA A 471 1.01 17.27 -22.96
N GLY A 472 1.05 17.20 -21.63
CA GLY A 472 1.00 18.39 -20.77
C GLY A 472 -0.32 19.15 -20.85
N HIS A 473 -1.44 18.44 -21.09
CA HIS A 473 -2.77 19.02 -21.25
C HIS A 473 -2.89 20.03 -22.41
N VAL A 474 -2.05 19.92 -23.44
CA VAL A 474 -2.14 20.76 -24.65
C VAL A 474 -2.76 19.98 -25.80
N THR A 475 -3.91 20.40 -26.30
CA THR A 475 -4.63 19.74 -27.41
C THR A 475 -3.72 19.56 -28.63
N GLY A 476 -3.63 18.33 -29.13
CA GLY A 476 -2.85 17.98 -30.32
C GLY A 476 -1.35 17.75 -30.07
N ALA A 477 -0.82 18.09 -28.89
CA ALA A 477 0.58 17.82 -28.56
C ALA A 477 0.83 16.31 -28.41
N SER A 478 1.85 15.78 -29.07
CA SER A 478 2.25 14.37 -28.94
C SER A 478 3.68 14.23 -28.44
N LYS A 479 3.94 13.18 -27.66
CA LYS A 479 5.27 12.87 -27.13
C LYS A 479 5.46 11.37 -27.04
N THR A 480 6.59 10.87 -27.52
CA THR A 480 7.03 9.49 -27.30
C THR A 480 8.30 9.51 -26.48
N ARG A 481 8.40 8.64 -25.46
CA ARG A 481 9.62 8.56 -24.63
C ARG A 481 9.81 7.17 -24.04
N TRP A 482 11.05 6.85 -23.74
CA TRP A 482 11.40 5.68 -22.93
C TRP A 482 11.44 6.06 -21.44
N VAL A 483 10.92 5.20 -20.60
CA VAL A 483 10.97 5.31 -19.14
C VAL A 483 11.40 3.96 -18.56
N GLY A 484 12.40 3.96 -17.69
CA GLY A 484 12.81 2.73 -17.03
C GLY A 484 13.86 2.91 -15.95
N SER A 485 14.13 1.79 -15.27
CA SER A 485 15.08 1.65 -14.18
C SER A 485 15.67 0.24 -14.12
N VAL A 486 16.86 0.13 -13.54
CA VAL A 486 17.52 -1.13 -13.22
C VAL A 486 18.19 -1.02 -11.85
N GLN A 487 18.18 -2.12 -11.10
CA GLN A 487 18.76 -2.23 -9.77
C GLN A 487 19.48 -3.57 -9.62
N LEU A 488 20.65 -3.53 -8.97
CA LEU A 488 21.36 -4.68 -8.44
C LEU A 488 21.40 -4.54 -6.92
N GLU A 489 21.00 -5.60 -6.22
CA GLU A 489 20.98 -5.66 -4.76
C GLU A 489 21.71 -6.90 -4.27
N TRP A 490 22.52 -6.73 -3.23
CA TRP A 490 23.09 -7.79 -2.43
C TRP A 490 22.41 -7.81 -1.06
N ARG A 491 22.15 -9.02 -0.53
CA ARG A 491 21.62 -9.20 0.82
C ARG A 491 22.27 -10.35 1.57
N THR A 492 22.26 -10.25 2.90
CA THR A 492 22.63 -11.32 3.80
C THR A 492 21.75 -11.28 5.05
N LYS A 493 21.68 -12.40 5.76
CA LYS A 493 21.01 -12.48 7.06
C LYS A 493 21.83 -13.26 8.07
N LYS A 494 21.62 -12.97 9.35
CA LYS A 494 22.17 -13.72 10.48
C LYS A 494 21.14 -13.76 11.60
N GLU A 495 21.04 -14.89 12.28
CA GLU A 495 20.19 -15.08 13.45
C GLU A 495 21.04 -15.50 14.65
N GLY A 496 20.60 -15.19 15.85
CA GLY A 496 21.22 -15.63 17.08
C GLY A 496 20.29 -15.48 18.28
N ARG A 497 20.59 -16.21 19.35
CA ARG A 497 19.82 -16.10 20.61
C ARG A 497 20.14 -14.80 21.32
N ILE A 498 19.16 -14.27 22.03
CA ILE A 498 19.37 -13.18 22.99
C ILE A 498 19.61 -13.85 24.35
N PRO A 499 20.71 -13.51 25.05
CA PRO A 499 21.03 -14.06 26.38
C PRO A 499 19.96 -13.84 27.43
#